data_AF-A0A832ZKU2-F1
#
_entry.id   AF-A0A832ZKU2-F1
#
_cell.length_a   1.000
_cell.length_b   1.000
_cell.length_c   1.000
_cell.angle_alpha   90.00
_cell.angle_beta   90.00
_cell.angle_gamma   90.00
#
_symmetry.space_group_name_H-M   'P 1'
#
loop_
_entity.id
_entity.type
_entity.pdbx_description
1 polymer ?
#
loop_
_entity_poly.entity_id
_entity_poly.type
_entity_poly.pdbx_seq_one_letter_code
_entity_poly.pdbx_strand_id
1 'polypeptide(L)'
;ITISIAGSTRPASGSEHLFSHALDYLKRKYQLDVDSLHGEQCGVGTIISSYLHYKEGNLNYEDLENIRLSLKKVGAPTTGKELGFEEEILIEALTIAHTIRRRYTILREGISKEGAKEVLEECGII
;
A
#
# COMPACT_ATOMS: atom_id res chain seq x y z
N ILE A 1 13.62 17.86 0.54
CA ILE A 1 14.16 18.65 -0.61
C ILE A 1 13.26 18.53 -1.83
N THR A 2 13.05 17.31 -2.37
CA THR A 2 12.21 17.06 -3.57
C THR A 2 10.78 17.60 -3.47
N ILE A 3 10.08 17.36 -2.34
CA ILE A 3 8.73 17.89 -2.07
C ILE A 3 8.68 19.42 -2.18
N SER A 4 9.70 20.10 -1.65
CA SER A 4 9.79 21.57 -1.68
C SER A 4 9.96 22.08 -3.11
N ILE A 5 10.87 21.45 -3.87
CA ILE A 5 11.12 21.80 -5.28
C ILE A 5 9.85 21.57 -6.13
N ALA A 6 9.13 20.48 -5.91
CA ALA A 6 7.93 20.15 -6.66
C ALA A 6 6.68 20.93 -6.23
N GLY A 7 6.74 21.68 -5.13
CA GLY A 7 5.57 22.36 -4.54
C GLY A 7 4.44 21.41 -4.14
N SER A 8 4.70 20.10 -4.03
CA SER A 8 3.70 19.10 -3.71
C SER A 8 4.33 17.81 -3.18
N THR A 9 3.56 17.02 -2.45
CA THR A 9 4.04 15.73 -1.92
C THR A 9 4.11 14.62 -2.97
N ARG A 10 3.71 14.87 -4.23
CA ARG A 10 3.66 13.83 -5.29
C ARG A 10 4.95 13.02 -5.47
N PRO A 11 6.16 13.60 -5.44
CA PRO A 11 7.39 12.83 -5.63
C PRO A 11 7.69 11.82 -4.51
N ALA A 12 6.98 11.88 -3.39
CA ALA A 12 7.24 11.06 -2.21
C ALA A 12 5.96 10.40 -1.67
N SER A 13 4.83 10.55 -2.36
CA SER A 13 3.52 10.09 -1.88
C SER A 13 2.59 9.81 -3.06
N GLY A 14 2.30 8.54 -3.27
CA GLY A 14 1.41 7.98 -4.28
C GLY A 14 0.32 7.09 -3.67
N SER A 15 -0.04 6.00 -4.34
CA SER A 15 -1.06 5.04 -3.89
C SER A 15 -0.67 4.29 -2.62
N GLU A 16 0.61 4.05 -2.41
CA GLU A 16 1.15 3.40 -1.22
C GLU A 16 0.85 4.18 0.07
N HIS A 17 0.94 5.51 -0.01
CA HIS A 17 0.58 6.38 1.11
C HIS A 17 -0.94 6.46 1.30
N LEU A 18 -1.72 6.39 0.22
CA LEU A 18 -3.18 6.34 0.33
C LEU A 18 -3.64 5.07 1.05
N PHE A 19 -3.00 3.94 0.76
CA PHE A 19 -3.22 2.68 1.47
C PHE A 19 -2.87 2.79 2.96
N SER A 20 -1.69 3.33 3.30
CA SER A 20 -1.32 3.58 4.71
C SER A 20 -2.34 4.47 5.43
N HIS A 21 -2.76 5.58 4.81
CA HIS A 21 -3.79 6.43 5.41
C HIS A 21 -5.16 5.76 5.53
N ALA A 22 -5.51 4.84 4.63
CA ALA A 22 -6.70 4.03 4.76
C ALA A 22 -6.60 3.09 5.98
N LEU A 23 -5.45 2.45 6.20
CA LEU A 23 -5.21 1.66 7.41
C LEU A 23 -5.34 2.52 8.68
N ASP A 24 -4.75 3.72 8.72
CA ASP A 24 -4.87 4.63 9.87
C ASP A 24 -6.32 5.10 10.10
N TYR A 25 -7.11 5.23 9.03
CA TYR A 25 -8.54 5.51 9.14
C TYR A 25 -9.28 4.32 9.73
N LEU A 26 -9.05 3.10 9.24
CA LEU A 26 -9.71 1.88 9.73
C LEU A 26 -9.31 1.53 11.16
N LYS A 27 -8.04 1.72 11.54
CA LYS A 27 -7.57 1.60 12.94
C LYS A 27 -8.42 2.45 13.88
N ARG A 28 -8.66 3.72 13.52
CA ARG A 28 -9.49 4.63 14.31
C ARG A 28 -10.98 4.27 14.27
N LYS A 29 -11.50 3.94 13.09
CA LYS A 29 -12.92 3.59 12.87
C LYS A 29 -13.32 2.36 13.68
N TYR A 30 -12.47 1.33 13.70
CA TYR A 30 -12.74 0.05 14.36
C TYR A 30 -12.03 -0.11 15.72
N GLN A 31 -11.31 0.90 16.19
CA GLN A 31 -10.57 0.88 17.47
C GLN A 31 -9.62 -0.31 17.57
N LEU A 32 -8.87 -0.55 16.49
CA LEU A 32 -7.92 -1.66 16.40
C LEU A 32 -6.66 -1.35 17.21
N ASP A 33 -6.27 -2.29 18.09
CA ASP A 33 -5.02 -2.23 18.85
C ASP A 33 -3.89 -2.88 18.03
N VAL A 34 -3.40 -2.14 17.03
CA VAL A 34 -2.33 -2.57 16.12
C VAL A 34 -1.21 -1.53 16.17
N ASP A 35 -0.02 -1.92 16.60
CA ASP A 35 1.16 -1.04 16.69
C ASP A 35 1.96 -1.02 15.38
N SER A 36 1.29 -0.68 14.28
CA SER A 36 1.92 -0.53 12.96
C SER A 36 2.49 0.88 12.76
N LEU A 37 3.72 1.01 12.29
CA LEU A 37 4.33 2.30 11.97
C LEU A 37 3.97 2.77 10.54
N HIS A 38 3.91 4.08 10.32
CA HIS A 38 3.59 4.65 9.01
C HIS A 38 4.55 4.17 7.90
N GLY A 39 5.85 4.12 8.19
CA GLY A 39 6.85 3.64 7.22
C GLY A 39 6.67 2.17 6.83
N GLU A 40 6.25 1.34 7.78
CA GLU A 40 5.96 -0.09 7.56
C GLU A 40 4.72 -0.27 6.67
N GLN A 41 3.65 0.46 6.97
CA GLN A 41 2.43 0.48 6.17
C GLN A 41 2.71 0.95 4.75
N CYS A 42 3.49 2.02 4.59
CA CYS A 42 3.90 2.52 3.27
C CYS A 42 4.79 1.50 2.54
N GLY A 43 5.65 0.75 3.23
CA GLY A 43 6.45 -0.33 2.66
C GLY A 43 5.59 -1.41 2.02
N VAL A 44 4.61 -1.94 2.75
CA VAL A 44 3.66 -2.91 2.19
C VAL A 44 2.77 -2.29 1.10
N GLY A 45 2.29 -1.06 1.30
CA GLY A 45 1.58 -0.32 0.26
C GLY A 45 2.38 -0.15 -1.03
N THR A 46 3.72 -0.09 -0.94
CA THR A 46 4.62 0.02 -2.08
C THR A 46 4.68 -1.30 -2.85
N ILE A 47 4.71 -2.45 -2.16
CA ILE A 47 4.63 -3.78 -2.81
C ILE A 47 3.33 -3.90 -3.61
N ILE A 48 2.19 -3.56 -2.99
CA ILE A 48 0.87 -3.60 -3.63
C ILE A 48 0.82 -2.68 -4.86
N SER A 49 1.26 -1.43 -4.70
CA SER A 49 1.26 -0.45 -5.80
C SER A 49 2.17 -0.88 -6.95
N SER A 50 3.34 -1.43 -6.62
CA SER A 50 4.30 -1.95 -7.60
C SER A 50 3.74 -3.14 -8.36
N TYR A 51 2.99 -4.02 -7.69
CA TYR A 51 2.31 -5.14 -8.33
C TYR A 51 1.28 -4.68 -9.36
N LEU A 52 0.45 -3.69 -9.02
CA LEU A 52 -0.51 -3.11 -9.95
C LEU A 52 0.18 -2.46 -11.16
N HIS A 53 1.29 -1.74 -10.93
CA HIS A 53 2.09 -1.19 -12.02
C HIS A 53 2.71 -2.27 -12.91
N TYR A 54 3.18 -3.38 -12.32
CA TYR A 54 3.68 -4.55 -13.05
C TYR A 54 2.58 -5.18 -13.93
N LYS A 55 1.37 -5.38 -13.39
CA LYS A 55 0.22 -5.94 -14.14
C LYS A 55 -0.15 -5.10 -15.36
N GLU A 56 0.14 -3.79 -15.33
CA GLU A 56 -0.06 -2.88 -16.46
C GLU A 56 1.17 -2.72 -17.38
N GLY A 57 2.26 -3.42 -17.11
CA GLY A 57 3.50 -3.34 -17.89
C GLY A 57 4.32 -2.07 -17.65
N ASN A 58 4.04 -1.32 -16.57
CA ASN A 58 4.77 -0.10 -16.20
C ASN A 58 6.02 -0.38 -15.35
N LEU A 59 6.18 -1.62 -14.86
CA LEU A 59 7.25 -2.05 -13.98
C LEU A 59 7.62 -3.51 -14.32
N ASN A 60 8.88 -3.90 -14.16
CA ASN A 60 9.25 -5.31 -14.26
C ASN A 60 9.03 -6.04 -12.94
N TYR A 61 8.82 -7.36 -13.00
CA TYR A 61 8.66 -8.17 -11.80
C TYR A 61 9.91 -8.14 -10.89
N GLU A 62 11.10 -8.03 -11.48
CA GLU A 62 12.37 -7.92 -10.74
C GLU A 62 12.42 -6.66 -9.85
N ASP A 63 11.90 -5.53 -10.33
CA ASP A 63 11.87 -4.28 -9.55
C ASP A 63 11.00 -4.43 -8.29
N LEU A 64 9.85 -5.09 -8.44
CA LEU A 64 8.93 -5.41 -7.35
C LEU A 64 9.61 -6.33 -6.33
N GLU A 65 10.29 -7.38 -6.78
CA GLU A 65 10.99 -8.31 -5.89
C GLU A 65 12.17 -7.62 -5.17
N ASN A 66 12.90 -6.73 -5.85
CA ASN A 66 13.95 -5.92 -5.25
C ASN A 66 13.41 -5.03 -4.11
N ILE A 67 12.24 -4.42 -4.28
CA ILE A 67 11.56 -3.67 -3.20
C ILE A 67 11.31 -4.59 -2.00
N ARG A 68 10.69 -5.75 -2.22
CA ARG A 68 10.38 -6.71 -1.15
C ARG A 68 11.65 -7.20 -0.43
N LEU A 69 12.68 -7.57 -1.17
CA LEU A 69 13.97 -8.00 -0.61
C LEU A 69 14.64 -6.90 0.19
N SER A 70 14.57 -5.65 -0.26
CA SER A 70 15.14 -4.51 0.45
C SER A 70 14.48 -4.28 1.81
N LEU A 71 13.15 -4.42 1.90
CA LEU A 71 12.39 -4.34 3.14
C LEU A 71 12.76 -5.48 4.09
N LYS A 72 12.74 -6.73 3.59
CA LYS A 72 13.14 -7.91 4.38
C LYS A 72 14.56 -7.80 4.93
N LYS A 73 15.50 -7.28 4.13
CA LYS A 73 16.91 -7.12 4.51
C LYS A 73 17.11 -6.22 5.72
N VAL A 74 16.22 -5.24 5.92
CA VAL A 74 16.26 -4.33 7.08
C VAL A 74 15.28 -4.72 8.19
N GLY A 75 14.60 -5.87 8.06
CA GLY A 75 13.63 -6.36 9.04
C GLY A 75 12.29 -5.64 9.00
N ALA A 76 11.98 -4.91 7.93
CA ALA A 76 10.67 -4.29 7.74
C ALA A 76 9.63 -5.34 7.30
N PRO A 77 8.35 -5.20 7.70
CA PRO A 77 7.30 -6.13 7.33
C PRO A 77 7.01 -6.07 5.83
N THR A 78 6.64 -7.22 5.28
CA THR A 78 6.30 -7.40 3.87
C THR A 78 4.96 -8.11 3.65
N THR A 79 4.28 -8.50 4.72
CA THR A 79 2.96 -9.13 4.71
C THR A 79 2.02 -8.38 5.67
N GLY A 80 0.72 -8.56 5.47
CA GLY A 80 -0.31 -8.05 6.36
C GLY A 80 -0.19 -8.56 7.79
N LYS A 81 0.13 -9.85 7.91
CA LYS A 81 0.35 -10.52 9.21
C LYS A 81 1.54 -9.95 9.97
N GLU A 82 2.66 -9.68 9.30
CA GLU A 82 3.83 -9.04 9.93
C GLU A 82 3.51 -7.59 10.38
N LEU A 83 2.60 -6.90 9.69
CA LEU A 83 2.08 -5.60 10.09
C LEU A 83 1.04 -5.64 11.23
N GLY A 84 0.52 -6.83 11.56
CA GLY A 84 -0.50 -7.02 12.59
C GLY A 84 -1.94 -6.71 12.17
N PHE A 85 -2.25 -6.72 10.87
CA PHE A 85 -3.62 -6.55 10.38
C PHE A 85 -4.22 -7.86 9.88
N GLU A 86 -5.51 -8.03 10.19
CA GLU A 86 -6.35 -9.07 9.59
C GLU A 86 -6.59 -8.79 8.09
N GLU A 87 -6.81 -9.86 7.32
CA GLU A 87 -6.99 -9.80 5.87
C GLU A 87 -8.14 -8.86 5.46
N GLU A 88 -9.26 -8.90 6.18
CA GLU A 88 -10.42 -8.07 5.89
C GLU A 88 -10.11 -6.57 6.00
N ILE A 89 -9.23 -6.18 6.92
CA ILE A 89 -8.82 -4.78 7.09
C ILE A 89 -7.93 -4.35 5.93
N LEU A 90 -7.03 -5.21 5.47
CA LEU A 90 -6.15 -4.94 4.32
C LEU A 90 -6.97 -4.81 3.03
N ILE A 91 -7.93 -5.72 2.83
CA ILE A 91 -8.86 -5.67 1.70
C ILE A 91 -9.68 -4.37 1.76
N GLU A 92 -10.32 -4.05 2.88
CA GLU A 92 -11.09 -2.81 3.03
C GLU A 92 -10.20 -1.59 2.77
N ALA A 93 -8.99 -1.55 3.33
CA ALA A 93 -8.05 -0.45 3.15
C ALA A 93 -7.72 -0.21 1.65
N LEU A 94 -7.45 -1.27 0.89
CA LEU A 94 -7.15 -1.15 -0.54
C LEU A 94 -8.36 -0.66 -1.34
N THR A 95 -9.58 -1.11 -1.01
CA THR A 95 -10.80 -0.65 -1.69
C THR A 95 -11.05 0.85 -1.49
N ILE A 96 -10.82 1.37 -0.28
CA ILE A 96 -11.12 2.77 0.06
C ILE A 96 -9.95 3.73 -0.19
N ALA A 97 -8.73 3.23 -0.41
CA ALA A 97 -7.52 4.06 -0.51
C ALA A 97 -7.66 5.22 -1.52
N HIS A 98 -8.27 4.98 -2.68
CA HIS A 98 -8.48 6.00 -3.71
C HIS A 98 -9.35 7.20 -3.23
N THR A 99 -10.18 7.01 -2.20
CA THR A 99 -11.07 8.04 -1.65
C THR A 99 -10.41 8.96 -0.63
N ILE A 100 -9.28 8.53 -0.05
CA ILE A 100 -8.61 9.23 1.06
C ILE A 100 -8.19 10.66 0.66
N ARG A 101 -7.78 10.84 -0.59
CA ARG A 101 -7.38 12.14 -1.13
C ARG A 101 -7.65 12.17 -2.63
N ARG A 102 -8.15 13.31 -3.13
CA ARG A 102 -8.26 13.58 -4.56
C ARG A 102 -6.88 13.65 -5.22
N ARG A 103 -6.36 12.50 -5.63
CA ARG A 103 -5.09 12.33 -6.33
C ARG A 103 -5.21 11.12 -7.26
N TYR A 104 -4.99 11.35 -8.55
CA TYR A 104 -4.91 10.26 -9.52
C TYR A 104 -3.67 9.39 -9.25
N THR A 105 -3.86 8.07 -9.16
CA THR A 105 -2.85 7.04 -8.92
C THR A 105 -3.20 5.78 -9.72
N ILE A 106 -2.43 4.69 -9.59
CA ILE A 106 -2.73 3.39 -10.20
C ILE A 106 -4.11 2.83 -9.79
N LEU A 107 -4.63 3.26 -8.64
CA LEU A 107 -5.94 2.84 -8.12
C LEU A 107 -7.13 3.47 -8.86
N ARG A 108 -6.93 4.53 -9.66
CA ARG A 108 -7.99 5.24 -10.42
C ARG A 108 -9.25 5.53 -9.57
N GLU A 109 -10.40 5.02 -10.00
CA GLU A 109 -11.72 5.15 -9.34
C GLU A 109 -11.97 4.07 -8.27
N GLY A 110 -10.95 3.29 -7.91
CA GLY A 110 -11.01 2.24 -6.91
C GLY A 110 -10.92 0.83 -7.47
N ILE A 111 -10.77 -0.12 -6.55
CA ILE A 111 -10.72 -1.56 -6.81
C ILE A 111 -11.89 -2.19 -6.04
N SER A 112 -12.60 -3.14 -6.65
CA SER A 112 -13.66 -3.89 -5.96
C SER A 112 -13.09 -4.72 -4.81
N LYS A 113 -13.95 -5.20 -3.92
CA LYS A 113 -13.51 -6.05 -2.80
C LYS A 113 -12.85 -7.34 -3.31
N GLU A 114 -13.42 -7.93 -4.35
CA GLU A 114 -12.91 -9.14 -5.00
C GLU A 114 -11.56 -8.88 -5.67
N GLY A 115 -11.44 -7.78 -6.41
CA GLY A 115 -10.18 -7.40 -7.05
C GLY A 115 -9.09 -7.03 -6.04
N ALA A 116 -9.47 -6.39 -4.93
CA ALA A 116 -8.53 -6.06 -3.85
C ALA A 116 -8.00 -7.34 -3.19
N LYS A 117 -8.87 -8.33 -2.95
CA LYS A 117 -8.46 -9.64 -2.45
C LYS A 117 -7.51 -10.34 -3.42
N GLU A 118 -7.88 -10.44 -4.69
CA GLU A 118 -7.04 -11.07 -5.73
C GLU A 118 -5.65 -10.41 -5.79
N VAL A 119 -5.58 -9.09 -5.80
CA VAL A 119 -4.32 -8.35 -5.81
C VAL A 119 -3.47 -8.67 -4.58
N LEU A 120 -4.06 -8.67 -3.38
CA LEU A 120 -3.35 -8.93 -2.13
C LEU A 120 -2.82 -10.36 -2.04
N GLU A 121 -3.57 -11.35 -2.53
CA GLU A 121 -3.14 -12.75 -2.65
C GLU A 121 -2.00 -12.89 -3.67
N GLU A 122 -2.18 -12.36 -4.88
CA GLU A 122 -1.20 -12.48 -5.96
C GLU A 122 0.15 -11.82 -5.63
N CYS A 123 0.13 -10.72 -4.85
CA CYS A 123 1.36 -10.04 -4.42
C CYS A 123 1.90 -10.53 -3.06
N GLY A 124 1.26 -11.54 -2.45
CA GLY A 124 1.70 -12.21 -1.23
C GLY A 124 1.64 -11.34 0.02
N ILE A 125 0.67 -10.44 0.10
CA ILE A 125 0.42 -9.62 1.30
C ILE A 125 -0.51 -10.35 2.28
N ILE A 126 -1.49 -11.08 1.75
CA ILE A 126 -2.36 -11.99 2.52
C ILE A 126 -2.08 -13.43 2.10
#